data_AF-A0A7R9SJA8-F1
#
_entry.id   AF-A0A7R9SJA8-F1
#
_cell.length_a   1.000
_cell.length_b   1.000
_cell.length_c   1.000
_cell.angle_alpha   90.00
_cell.angle_beta   90.00
_cell.angle_gamma   90.00
#
_symmetry.space_group_name_H-M   'P 1'
#
loop_
_entity.id
_entity.type
_entity.pdbx_description
1 polymer ?
#
loop_
_entity_poly.entity_id
_entity_poly.type
_entity_poly.pdbx_seq_one_letter_code
_entity_poly.pdbx_strand_id
1 'polypeptide(L)'
;DVKILLLSVVYMRAKWENIFVEELTEKENFHSKDDTKKVDMMYLKTELPYVESFSLKSQVISLAYEYSSLTFLVFLPNATAGQTVDQLISSLSRDEIKNTVDSMNFQEVAVRLPKFKIENEIDLIPMLEVLGVKDV
;
A
#
# COMPACT_ATOMS: atom_id res chain seq x y z
N ASP A 1 -10.56 -2.13 -38.01
CA ASP A 1 -9.71 -0.94 -37.80
C ASP A 1 -9.98 -0.29 -36.46
N VAL A 2 -8.96 -0.23 -35.61
CA VAL A 2 -8.94 0.61 -34.42
C VAL A 2 -8.60 2.03 -34.88
N LYS A 3 -9.46 3.01 -34.59
CA LYS A 3 -9.26 4.40 -35.04
C LYS A 3 -8.47 5.24 -34.02
N ILE A 4 -8.56 4.92 -32.72
CA ILE A 4 -7.82 5.55 -31.62
C ILE A 4 -7.58 4.51 -30.51
N LEU A 5 -6.37 4.47 -29.94
CA LEU A 5 -6.00 3.64 -28.79
C LEU A 5 -5.24 4.52 -27.78
N LEU A 6 -5.70 4.58 -26.53
CA LEU A 6 -5.01 5.27 -25.44
C LEU A 6 -4.42 4.25 -24.48
N LEU A 7 -3.10 4.13 -24.48
CA LEU A 7 -2.34 3.31 -23.55
C LEU A 7 -1.62 4.21 -22.55
N SER A 8 -1.94 4.07 -21.27
CA SER A 8 -1.22 4.73 -20.17
C SER A 8 -0.44 3.66 -19.41
N VAL A 9 0.89 3.82 -19.35
CA VAL A 9 1.76 2.95 -18.57
C VAL A 9 2.36 3.77 -17.44
N VAL A 10 2.03 3.41 -16.21
CA VAL A 10 2.67 3.98 -15.02
C VAL A 10 3.73 2.99 -14.54
N TYR A 11 5.00 3.33 -14.76
CA TYR A 11 6.13 2.55 -14.28
C TYR A 11 6.80 3.26 -13.11
N MET A 12 6.75 2.65 -11.93
CA MET A 12 7.42 3.16 -10.74
C MET A 12 8.51 2.19 -10.31
N ARG A 13 9.78 2.60 -10.51
CA ARG A 13 10.96 1.96 -9.94
C ARG A 13 11.66 2.95 -9.03
N ALA A 14 11.13 3.08 -7.82
CA ALA A 14 11.67 3.97 -6.81
C ALA A 14 12.36 3.15 -5.72
N LYS A 15 13.50 3.65 -5.23
CA LYS A 15 14.20 3.05 -4.09
C LYS A 15 13.63 3.63 -2.81
N TRP A 16 13.53 2.81 -1.77
CA TRP A 16 13.22 3.32 -0.43
C TRP A 16 14.33 4.23 0.05
N GLU A 17 13.99 5.33 0.72
CA GLU A 17 14.98 6.15 1.43
C GLU A 17 15.62 5.35 2.57
N ASN A 18 14.79 4.63 3.34
CA ASN A 18 15.23 3.65 4.32
C ASN A 18 15.19 2.25 3.69
N ILE A 19 16.36 1.73 3.32
CA ILE A 19 16.49 0.47 2.57
C ILE A 19 16.34 -0.74 3.50
N PHE A 20 15.54 -1.72 3.08
CA PHE A 20 15.49 -3.04 3.71
C PHE A 20 16.78 -3.82 3.38
N VAL A 21 17.48 -4.30 4.40
CA VAL A 21 18.72 -5.08 4.25
C VAL A 21 18.37 -6.44 3.64
N GLU A 22 18.95 -6.78 2.49
CA GLU A 22 18.57 -7.99 1.75
C GLU A 22 18.83 -9.27 2.56
N GLU A 23 19.92 -9.29 3.34
CA GLU A 23 20.32 -10.41 4.19
C GLU A 23 19.35 -10.66 5.35
N LEU A 24 18.50 -9.69 5.70
CA LEU A 24 17.45 -9.84 6.72
C LEU A 24 16.10 -10.27 6.11
N THR A 25 16.05 -10.54 4.80
CA THR A 25 14.85 -11.08 4.15
C THR A 25 14.75 -12.58 4.38
N GLU A 26 13.64 -13.03 4.96
CA GLU A 26 13.42 -14.44 5.30
C GLU A 26 12.06 -14.94 4.80
N LYS A 27 11.91 -16.27 4.68
CA LYS A 27 10.62 -16.88 4.30
C LYS A 27 9.65 -16.87 5.49
N GLU A 28 8.64 -16.01 5.45
CA GLU A 28 7.57 -15.95 6.46
C GLU A 28 6.19 -16.24 5.86
N ASN A 29 5.23 -16.60 6.70
CA ASN A 29 3.84 -16.77 6.27
C ASN A 29 3.17 -15.40 6.06
N PHE A 30 2.52 -15.24 4.91
CA PHE A 30 1.62 -14.13 4.63
C PHE A 30 0.19 -14.65 4.52
N HIS A 31 -0.74 -13.99 5.21
CA HIS A 31 -2.15 -14.36 5.26
C HIS A 31 -2.95 -13.45 4.31
N SER A 32 -3.43 -14.03 3.21
CA SER A 32 -4.37 -13.38 2.30
C SER A 32 -5.81 -13.70 2.71
N LYS A 33 -6.79 -13.15 1.97
CA LYS A 33 -8.22 -13.47 2.19
C LYS A 33 -8.53 -14.94 1.94
N ASP A 34 -7.84 -15.55 0.98
CA ASP A 34 -8.18 -16.88 0.47
C ASP A 34 -7.20 -17.97 0.93
N ASP A 35 -5.96 -17.61 1.27
CA ASP A 35 -4.93 -18.56 1.64
C ASP A 35 -3.81 -18.00 2.52
N THR A 36 -2.94 -18.90 2.97
CA THR A 36 -1.67 -18.56 3.62
C THR A 36 -0.53 -19.10 2.78
N LYS A 37 0.43 -18.24 2.43
CA LYS A 37 1.59 -18.61 1.60
C LYS A 37 2.90 -18.15 2.23
N LYS A 38 3.97 -18.90 2.02
CA LYS A 38 5.32 -18.44 2.37
C LYS A 38 5.81 -17.44 1.33
N VAL A 39 6.19 -16.25 1.77
CA VAL A 39 6.72 -15.16 0.94
C VAL A 39 8.09 -14.73 1.45
N ASP A 40 8.87 -14.07 0.59
CA ASP A 40 10.05 -13.35 1.07
C ASP A 40 9.58 -12.13 1.86
N MET A 41 9.85 -12.10 3.15
CA MET A 41 9.47 -11.04 4.08
C MET A 41 10.69 -10.19 4.37
N MET A 42 10.66 -8.93 3.96
CA MET A 42 11.72 -7.97 4.23
C MET A 42 11.60 -7.45 5.65
N TYR A 43 12.73 -7.12 6.28
CA TYR A 43 12.79 -6.56 7.63
C TYR A 43 13.54 -5.23 7.66
N LEU A 44 13.00 -4.26 8.39
CA LEU A 44 13.61 -2.97 8.66
C LEU A 44 13.27 -2.54 10.09
N LYS A 45 14.23 -1.98 10.82
CA LYS A 45 14.00 -1.32 12.10
C LYS A 45 14.63 0.06 12.08
N THR A 46 13.82 1.10 12.09
CA THR A 46 14.29 2.50 12.01
C THR A 46 13.21 3.46 12.49
N GLU A 47 13.54 4.75 12.63
CA GLU A 47 12.54 5.79 12.88
C GLU A 47 11.75 6.11 11.61
N LEU A 48 10.42 5.99 11.67
CA LEU A 48 9.50 6.25 10.56
C LEU A 48 8.27 7.01 11.04
N PRO A 49 7.59 7.79 10.17
CA PRO A 49 6.25 8.28 10.46
C PRO A 49 5.29 7.12 10.69
N TYR A 50 4.66 7.12 11.85
CA TYR A 50 3.79 6.05 12.32
C TYR A 50 2.57 6.60 13.06
N VAL A 51 1.45 5.90 12.96
CA VAL A 51 0.25 6.14 13.78
C VAL A 51 -0.56 4.85 13.96
N GLU A 52 -1.15 4.68 15.14
CA GLU A 52 -2.27 3.74 15.33
C GLU A 52 -3.59 4.47 15.12
N SER A 53 -4.25 4.20 13.99
CA SER A 53 -5.54 4.80 13.69
C SER A 53 -6.65 4.02 14.39
N PHE A 54 -7.29 4.67 15.37
CA PHE A 54 -8.45 4.11 16.05
C PHE A 54 -9.68 4.06 15.14
N SER A 55 -9.88 5.06 14.26
CA SER A 55 -11.00 5.11 13.32
C SER A 55 -10.94 3.97 12.30
N LEU A 56 -9.75 3.70 11.77
CA LEU A 56 -9.51 2.65 10.78
C LEU A 56 -9.14 1.30 11.41
N LYS A 57 -9.01 1.23 12.74
CA LYS A 57 -8.51 0.06 13.49
C LYS A 57 -7.26 -0.54 12.83
N SER A 58 -6.28 0.31 12.51
CA SER A 58 -5.13 -0.07 11.70
C SER A 58 -3.86 0.60 12.20
N GLN A 59 -2.74 -0.10 12.07
CA GLN A 59 -1.41 0.50 12.22
C GLN A 59 -0.99 1.04 10.85
N VAL A 60 -0.43 2.24 10.82
CA VAL A 60 -0.07 2.90 9.57
C VAL A 60 1.36 3.41 9.63
N ILE A 61 2.17 3.08 8.64
CA ILE A 61 3.53 3.62 8.44
C ILE A 61 3.60 4.39 7.13
N SER A 62 4.54 5.33 7.04
CA SER A 62 4.95 5.97 5.79
C SER A 62 6.39 5.62 5.44
N LEU A 63 6.60 5.07 4.24
CA LEU A 63 7.92 4.76 3.69
C LEU A 63 8.23 5.75 2.56
N ALA A 64 9.17 6.67 2.78
CA ALA A 64 9.60 7.61 1.76
C ALA A 64 10.46 6.93 0.69
N TYR A 65 10.36 7.44 -0.54
CA TYR A 65 11.26 7.07 -1.63
C TYR A 65 12.46 8.03 -1.69
N GLU A 66 13.63 7.49 -2.03
CA GLU A 66 14.87 8.24 -2.20
C GLU A 66 14.69 9.37 -3.23
N TYR A 67 15.11 10.59 -2.87
CA TYR A 67 15.03 11.80 -3.70
C TYR A 67 13.64 12.11 -4.27
N SER A 68 12.58 11.79 -3.52
CA SER A 68 11.20 11.97 -3.98
C SER A 68 10.33 12.59 -2.90
N SER A 69 9.34 13.38 -3.33
CA SER A 69 8.24 13.81 -2.46
C SER A 69 7.16 12.73 -2.30
N LEU A 70 7.31 11.59 -2.97
CA LEU A 70 6.39 10.46 -2.89
C LEU A 70 6.72 9.60 -1.68
N THR A 71 5.67 9.15 -1.00
CA THR A 71 5.76 8.18 0.08
C THR A 71 4.79 7.04 -0.18
N PHE A 72 5.10 5.87 0.37
CA PHE A 72 4.26 4.69 0.35
C PHE A 72 3.63 4.51 1.73
N LEU A 73 2.32 4.70 1.81
CA LEU A 73 1.56 4.47 3.02
C LEU A 73 1.15 3.01 3.10
N VAL A 74 1.49 2.35 4.20
CA VAL A 74 1.09 0.95 4.46
C VAL A 74 0.09 0.95 5.60
N PHE A 75 -1.13 0.53 5.30
CA PHE A 75 -2.19 0.34 6.30
C PHE A 75 -2.28 -1.15 6.63
N LEU A 76 -1.92 -1.51 7.86
CA LEU A 76 -2.03 -2.86 8.38
C LEU A 76 -3.27 -2.95 9.28
N PRO A 77 -4.35 -3.61 8.84
CA PRO A 77 -5.54 -3.75 9.66
C PRO A 77 -5.26 -4.58 10.92
N ASN A 78 -5.83 -4.16 12.04
CA ASN A 78 -5.73 -4.89 13.29
C ASN A 78 -6.69 -6.10 13.27
N ALA A 79 -6.15 -7.25 12.88
CA ALA A 79 -6.88 -8.52 12.85
C ALA A 79 -7.48 -8.91 14.21
N THR A 80 -6.82 -8.57 15.33
CA THR A 80 -7.35 -8.87 16.68
C THR A 80 -8.58 -8.04 17.03
N ALA A 81 -8.74 -6.87 16.41
CA ALA A 81 -9.94 -6.04 16.51
C ALA A 81 -11.05 -6.46 15.52
N GLY A 82 -10.86 -7.56 14.79
CA GLY A 82 -11.79 -8.07 13.77
C GLY A 82 -11.85 -7.22 12.49
N GLN A 83 -10.90 -6.31 12.29
CA GLN A 83 -10.87 -5.44 11.12
C GLN A 83 -10.36 -6.23 9.90
N THR A 84 -11.18 -6.31 8.85
CA THR A 84 -10.78 -6.93 7.58
C THR A 84 -10.22 -5.92 6.59
N VAL A 85 -9.51 -6.40 5.56
CA VAL A 85 -9.02 -5.56 4.46
C VAL A 85 -10.19 -4.90 3.71
N ASP A 86 -11.28 -5.64 3.43
CA ASP A 86 -12.46 -5.12 2.72
C ASP A 86 -13.15 -3.99 3.52
N GLN A 87 -13.24 -4.14 4.84
CA GLN A 87 -13.78 -3.10 5.72
C GLN A 87 -12.87 -1.88 5.76
N LEU A 88 -11.55 -2.08 5.86
CA LEU A 88 -10.58 -0.99 5.80
C LEU A 88 -10.70 -0.21 4.49
N ILE A 89 -10.74 -0.89 3.33
CA ILE A 89 -10.92 -0.26 2.02
C ILE A 89 -12.22 0.53 1.97
N SER A 90 -13.32 -0.01 2.50
CA SER A 90 -14.62 0.66 2.52
C SER A 90 -14.64 1.90 3.42
N SER A 91 -13.79 1.95 4.45
CA SER A 91 -13.64 3.09 5.36
C SER A 91 -12.61 4.12 4.89
N LEU A 92 -11.76 3.77 3.91
CA LEU A 92 -10.74 4.68 3.38
C LEU A 92 -11.40 5.78 2.53
N SER A 93 -11.49 6.97 3.11
CA SER A 93 -11.87 8.20 2.42
C SER A 93 -10.68 9.15 2.29
N ARG A 94 -10.81 10.18 1.45
CA ARG A 94 -9.81 11.26 1.35
C ARG A 94 -9.52 11.88 2.72
N ASP A 95 -10.57 12.13 3.51
CA ASP A 95 -10.44 12.78 4.81
C ASP A 95 -9.79 11.84 5.83
N GLU A 96 -10.13 10.55 5.83
CA GLU A 96 -9.46 9.57 6.69
C GLU A 96 -7.98 9.42 6.36
N ILE A 97 -7.62 9.39 5.07
CA ILE A 97 -6.21 9.36 4.65
C ILE A 97 -5.49 10.62 5.11
N LYS A 98 -6.08 11.80 4.89
CA LYS A 98 -5.51 13.07 5.33
C LYS A 98 -5.31 13.11 6.85
N ASN A 99 -6.34 12.78 7.62
CA ASN A 99 -6.30 12.76 9.08
C ASN A 99 -5.24 11.79 9.60
N THR A 100 -5.12 10.62 8.96
CA THR A 100 -4.08 9.62 9.28
C THR A 100 -2.69 10.20 9.08
N VAL A 101 -2.42 10.81 7.92
CA VAL A 101 -1.11 11.41 7.60
C VAL A 101 -0.80 12.57 8.56
N ASP A 102 -1.76 13.47 8.80
CA ASP A 102 -1.59 14.62 9.69
C ASP A 102 -1.35 14.21 11.16
N SER A 103 -1.74 12.98 11.55
CA SER A 103 -1.58 12.45 12.90
C SER A 103 -0.30 11.62 13.09
N MET A 104 0.46 11.37 12.02
CA MET A 104 1.70 10.59 12.11
C MET A 104 2.78 11.31 12.90
N ASN A 105 3.54 10.55 13.67
CA ASN A 105 4.73 11.03 14.36
C ASN A 105 5.89 10.06 14.11
N PHE A 106 7.12 10.56 14.14
CA PHE A 106 8.30 9.69 14.03
C PHE A 106 8.43 8.82 15.27
N GLN A 107 8.54 7.51 15.06
CA GLN A 107 8.75 6.51 16.11
C GLN A 107 9.69 5.42 15.59
N GLU A 108 10.47 4.80 16.48
CA GLU A 108 11.23 3.60 16.14
C GLU A 108 10.26 2.43 15.92
N VAL A 109 10.17 1.94 14.68
CA VAL A 109 9.25 0.88 14.28
C VAL A 109 10.03 -0.27 13.65
N ALA A 110 9.66 -1.51 14.01
CA ALA A 110 10.11 -2.72 13.33
C ALA A 110 9.09 -3.12 12.26
N VAL A 111 9.44 -2.95 10.99
CA VAL A 111 8.61 -3.23 9.81
C VAL A 111 8.96 -4.60 9.25
N ARG A 112 7.95 -5.45 9.10
CA ARG A 112 7.98 -6.65 8.26
C ARG A 112 7.04 -6.44 7.09
N LEU A 113 7.57 -6.51 5.87
CA LEU A 113 6.80 -6.24 4.65
C LEU A 113 7.13 -7.28 3.58
N PRO A 114 6.15 -7.93 2.95
CA PRO A 114 6.41 -8.85 1.85
C PRO A 114 7.21 -8.15 0.73
N LYS A 115 8.23 -8.82 0.19
CA LYS A 115 8.88 -8.39 -1.05
C LYS A 115 7.91 -8.68 -2.19
N PHE A 116 7.42 -7.62 -2.85
CA PHE A 116 6.41 -7.76 -3.89
C PHE A 116 6.78 -7.02 -5.18
N LYS A 117 6.13 -7.43 -6.27
CA LYS A 117 6.09 -6.73 -7.55
C LYS A 117 4.63 -6.72 -8.00
N ILE A 118 4.09 -5.56 -8.32
CA ILE A 118 2.72 -5.42 -8.83
C ILE A 118 2.84 -5.06 -10.31
N GLU A 119 2.29 -5.92 -11.17
CA GLU A 119 2.14 -5.68 -12.60
C GLU A 119 0.69 -5.96 -12.95
N ASN A 120 -0.05 -4.91 -13.32
CA ASN A 120 -1.45 -5.00 -13.68
C ASN A 120 -1.69 -4.26 -14.99
N GLU A 121 -2.39 -4.91 -15.91
CA GLU A 121 -2.99 -4.27 -17.08
C GLU A 121 -4.48 -4.06 -16.75
N ILE A 122 -4.92 -2.80 -16.78
CA ILE A 122 -6.31 -2.45 -16.45
C ILE A 122 -6.95 -1.89 -17.71
N ASP A 123 -7.99 -2.57 -18.19
CA ASP A 123 -8.90 -1.97 -19.16
C ASP A 123 -9.78 -0.95 -18.45
N LEU A 124 -9.50 0.33 -18.69
CA LEU A 124 -10.19 1.44 -18.06
C LEU A 124 -11.54 1.73 -18.71
N ILE A 125 -11.83 1.25 -19.93
CA ILE A 125 -13.07 1.60 -20.64
C ILE A 125 -14.30 1.21 -19.81
N PRO A 126 -14.46 -0.04 -19.33
CA PRO A 126 -15.63 -0.42 -18.54
C PRO A 126 -15.77 0.38 -17.23
N MET A 127 -14.64 0.72 -16.58
CA MET A 127 -14.66 1.53 -15.37
C MET A 127 -15.11 2.97 -15.64
N LEU A 128 -14.61 3.56 -16.72
CA LEU A 128 -14.95 4.93 -17.11
C LEU A 128 -16.43 5.03 -17.55
N GLU A 129 -16.97 4.01 -18.22
CA GLU A 129 -18.40 3.92 -18.54
C GLU A 129 -19.27 3.91 -17.28
N VAL A 130 -18.90 3.12 -16.26
CA VAL A 130 -19.57 3.12 -14.94
C VAL A 130 -19.47 4.48 -14.27
N LEU A 131 -18.34 5.18 -14.42
CA LEU A 131 -18.14 6.54 -13.91
C LEU A 131 -18.83 7.63 -14.75
N GLY A 132 -19.51 7.26 -15.85
CA GLY A 132 -20.34 8.16 -16.65
C GLY A 132 -19.68 8.70 -17.93
N VAL A 133 -18.49 8.23 -18.29
CA VAL A 133 -17.86 8.53 -19.58
C VAL A 133 -18.43 7.58 -20.63
N LYS A 134 -19.38 8.06 -21.43
CA LYS A 134 -20.17 7.21 -22.35
C LYS A 134 -19.82 7.34 -23.83
N ASP A 135 -19.00 8.34 -24.18
CA ASP A 135 -18.49 8.56 -25.54
C ASP A 135 -16.97 8.30 -25.56
N VAL A 136 -16.58 7.02 -25.58
CA VAL A 136 -15.19 6.57 -25.76
C VAL A 136 -15.06 5.79 -27.06
#